data_AF-A0A1Q3AUW6-F1
#
_entry.id   AF-A0A1Q3AUW6-F1
#
_cell.length_a   1.000
_cell.length_b   1.000
_cell.length_c   1.000
_cell.angle_alpha   90.00
_cell.angle_beta   90.00
_cell.angle_gamma   90.00
#
_symmetry.space_group_name_H-M   'P 1'
#
loop_
_entity.id
_entity.type
_entity.pdbx_description
1 polymer ?
#
loop_
_entity_poly.entity_id
_entity_poly.type
_entity_poly.pdbx_seq_one_letter_code
_entity_poly.pdbx_strand_id
1 'polypeptide(L)'
;MSKPTNLLSAEHRLLHHITTTHILPTSGGHEKMSYQDLYIMWHIVSGKPLNLPHLIMKNMLRGASKVDGALPYGIVITKIISHFGIVVGNEVPSRTDVGDIYNAFSLKRIGWKRVHDTNEGFVWLPKEGGRRRRRV
;
A
#
# COMPACT_ATOMS: atom_id res chain seq x y z
N MET A 1 19.95 -1.69 -2.23
CA MET A 1 19.48 -3.09 -2.37
C MET A 1 18.04 -3.17 -1.89
N SER A 2 17.12 -3.70 -2.70
CA SER A 2 15.72 -3.90 -2.30
C SER A 2 15.50 -5.31 -1.74
N LYS A 3 14.66 -5.44 -0.72
CA LYS A 3 14.35 -6.73 -0.07
C LYS A 3 13.07 -7.30 -0.66
N PRO A 4 12.99 -8.60 -0.97
CA PRO A 4 11.77 -9.16 -1.54
C PRO A 4 10.66 -9.26 -0.48
N THR A 5 9.40 -8.99 -0.86
CA THR A 5 8.24 -8.99 0.05
C THR A 5 7.81 -10.37 0.52
N ASN A 6 8.25 -11.44 -0.16
CA ASN A 6 7.96 -12.82 0.23
C ASN A 6 8.59 -13.24 1.58
N LEU A 7 9.54 -12.46 2.11
CA LEU A 7 10.13 -12.68 3.44
C LEU A 7 9.21 -12.22 4.59
N LEU A 8 8.19 -11.42 4.29
CA LEU A 8 7.25 -10.91 5.29
C LEU A 8 6.09 -11.89 5.53
N SER A 9 5.60 -11.89 6.76
CA SER A 9 4.28 -12.48 7.09
C SER A 9 3.18 -11.81 6.26
N ALA A 10 2.03 -12.46 6.09
CA ALA A 10 0.94 -11.92 5.28
C ALA A 10 0.43 -10.54 5.77
N GLU A 11 0.42 -10.31 7.09
CA GLU A 11 0.05 -9.02 7.69
C GLU A 11 1.03 -7.91 7.30
N HIS A 12 2.33 -8.16 7.46
CA HIS A 12 3.37 -7.22 7.05
C HIS A 12 3.38 -6.98 5.53
N ARG A 13 3.02 -7.99 4.70
CA ARG A 13 2.83 -7.79 3.25
C ARG A 13 1.64 -6.88 2.96
N LEU A 14 0.54 -7.03 3.70
CA LEU A 14 -0.60 -6.13 3.59
C LEU A 14 -0.22 -4.71 4.00
N LEU A 15 0.52 -4.54 5.10
CA LEU A 15 1.02 -3.25 5.54
C LEU A 15 1.95 -2.60 4.50
N HIS A 16 2.86 -3.38 3.90
CA HIS A 16 3.72 -2.90 2.81
C HIS A 16 2.89 -2.43 1.62
N HIS A 17 1.87 -3.21 1.24
CA HIS A 17 0.98 -2.84 0.15
C HIS A 17 0.22 -1.54 0.45
N ILE A 18 -0.36 -1.39 1.64
CA ILE A 18 -1.04 -0.14 2.06
C ILE A 18 -0.05 1.03 2.03
N THR A 19 1.16 0.83 2.53
CA THR A 19 2.21 1.86 2.55
C THR A 19 2.57 2.32 1.16
N THR A 20 2.77 1.39 0.22
CA THR A 20 3.22 1.70 -1.15
C THR A 20 2.10 2.13 -2.09
N THR A 21 0.83 2.01 -1.68
CA THR A 21 -0.30 2.58 -2.44
C THR A 21 -0.78 3.92 -1.89
N HIS A 22 -0.80 4.11 -0.57
CA HIS A 22 -1.41 5.30 0.04
C HIS A 22 -0.39 6.29 0.59
N ILE A 23 0.65 5.82 1.27
CA ILE A 23 1.60 6.70 1.98
C ILE A 23 2.74 7.13 1.07
N LEU A 24 3.28 6.19 0.29
CA LEU A 24 4.34 6.42 -0.67
C LEU A 24 3.96 5.74 -2.00
N PRO A 25 3.01 6.31 -2.76
CA PRO A 25 2.57 5.75 -4.03
C PRO A 25 3.75 5.54 -4.97
N THR A 26 3.93 4.31 -5.43
CA THR A 26 4.93 3.95 -6.44
C THR A 26 4.27 3.28 -7.64
N SER A 27 4.69 3.65 -8.85
CA SER A 27 4.18 3.06 -10.11
C SER A 27 4.80 1.69 -10.47
N GLY A 28 5.63 1.12 -9.59
CA GLY A 28 6.29 -0.18 -9.79
C GLY A 28 5.58 -1.31 -9.06
N GLY A 29 5.95 -2.55 -9.37
CA GLY A 29 5.39 -3.73 -8.69
C GLY A 29 5.73 -3.80 -7.20
N HIS A 30 4.81 -4.34 -6.40
CA HIS A 30 4.93 -4.49 -4.93
C HIS A 30 5.73 -5.73 -4.48
N GLU A 31 6.57 -6.28 -5.35
CA GLU A 31 7.35 -7.49 -5.06
C GLU A 31 8.63 -7.20 -4.25
N LYS A 32 9.06 -5.94 -4.26
CA LYS A 32 10.31 -5.49 -3.65
C LYS A 32 10.01 -4.31 -2.73
N MET A 33 10.65 -4.31 -1.57
CA MET A 33 10.60 -3.24 -0.60
C MET A 33 11.83 -2.37 -0.70
N SER A 34 11.60 -1.06 -0.73
CA SER A 34 12.65 -0.06 -0.55
C SER A 34 12.96 0.12 0.94
N TYR A 35 14.12 0.71 1.25
CA TYR A 35 14.44 1.12 2.63
C TYR A 35 13.44 2.15 3.17
N GLN A 36 12.91 2.99 2.28
CA GLN A 36 11.91 4.00 2.65
C GLN A 36 10.58 3.32 3.05
N ASP A 37 10.19 2.26 2.35
CA ASP A 37 9.00 1.47 2.69
C ASP A 37 9.16 0.84 4.08
N LEU A 38 10.32 0.22 4.34
CA LEU A 38 10.63 -0.38 5.65
C LEU A 38 10.66 0.67 6.76
N TYR A 39 11.19 1.86 6.50
CA TYR A 39 11.20 2.97 7.46
C TYR A 39 9.78 3.39 7.84
N ILE A 40 8.89 3.57 6.86
CA ILE A 40 7.49 3.94 7.11
C ILE A 40 6.76 2.82 7.86
N MET A 41 6.92 1.57 7.40
CA MET A 41 6.33 0.41 8.08
C MET A 41 6.79 0.29 9.53
N TRP A 42 8.08 0.55 9.81
CA TRP A 42 8.60 0.55 11.17
C TRP A 42 7.94 1.62 12.04
N HIS A 43 7.74 2.84 11.54
CA HIS A 43 7.00 3.88 12.27
C HIS A 43 5.57 3.46 12.59
N ILE A 44 4.86 2.83 11.65
CA ILE A 44 3.49 2.34 11.87
C ILE A 44 3.46 1.24 12.93
N VAL A 45 4.33 0.23 12.81
CA VAL A 45 4.38 -0.91 13.74
C VAL A 45 4.85 -0.47 15.14
N SER A 46 5.79 0.46 15.23
CA SER A 46 6.31 0.97 16.50
C SER A 46 5.47 2.09 17.12
N GLY A 47 4.43 2.56 16.42
CA GLY A 47 3.59 3.69 16.85
C GLY A 47 4.37 5.00 17.00
N LYS A 48 5.48 5.17 16.26
CA LYS A 48 6.31 6.36 16.35
C LYS A 48 5.79 7.44 15.39
N PRO A 49 5.87 8.73 15.78
CA PRO A 49 5.41 9.82 14.94
C PRO A 49 6.29 9.92 13.69
N LEU A 50 5.63 9.94 12.53
CA LEU A 50 6.25 10.14 11.23
C LEU A 50 5.84 11.51 10.69
N ASN A 51 6.80 12.30 10.21
CA ASN A 51 6.50 13.57 9.52
C ASN A 51 5.95 13.30 8.12
N LEU A 52 4.67 12.93 8.06
CA LEU A 52 3.97 12.56 6.84
C LEU A 52 3.87 13.71 5.82
N PRO A 53 3.60 14.98 6.20
CA PRO A 53 3.62 16.09 5.25
C PRO A 53 4.97 16.25 4.53
N HIS A 54 6.07 16.13 5.27
CA HIS A 54 7.41 16.20 4.68
C HIS A 54 7.67 15.07 3.68
N LEU A 55 7.23 13.85 4.02
CA LEU A 55 7.33 12.69 3.13
C LEU A 55 6.52 12.87 1.84
N ILE A 56 5.28 13.36 1.95
CA ILE A 56 4.40 13.64 0.82
C ILE A 56 5.04 14.68 -0.10
N MET A 57 5.49 15.82 0.45
CA MET A 57 6.14 16.88 -0.33
C MET A 57 7.36 16.35 -1.08
N LYS A 58 8.23 15.58 -0.42
CA LYS A 58 9.42 14.99 -1.05
C LYS A 58 9.05 14.05 -2.20
N ASN A 59 8.00 13.24 -2.04
CA ASN A 59 7.56 12.33 -3.08
C ASN A 59 6.93 13.08 -4.27
N MET A 60 6.14 14.13 -4.00
CA MET A 60 5.57 15.00 -5.04
C MET A 60 6.66 15.71 -5.84
N LEU A 61 7.67 16.30 -5.19
CA LEU A 61 8.80 16.94 -5.87
C LEU A 61 9.56 15.97 -6.79
N ARG A 62 9.78 14.74 -6.32
CA ARG A 62 10.39 13.67 -7.11
C ARG A 62 9.51 13.21 -8.29
N GLY A 63 8.19 13.29 -8.14
CA GLY A 63 7.24 13.02 -9.23
C GLY A 63 7.27 14.13 -10.27
N ALA A 64 7.20 15.38 -9.82
CA ALA A 64 7.19 16.58 -10.67
C ALA A 64 8.49 16.78 -11.46
N SER A 65 9.62 16.29 -10.95
CA SER A 65 10.91 16.38 -11.66
C SER A 65 11.03 15.40 -12.84
N LYS A 66 10.07 14.52 -13.07
CA LYS A 66 10.08 13.56 -14.18
C LYS A 66 9.29 14.14 -15.36
N VAL A 67 9.90 14.11 -16.55
CA VAL A 67 9.35 14.70 -17.78
C VAL A 67 7.95 14.16 -18.14
N ASP A 68 7.69 12.88 -17.90
CA ASP A 68 6.37 12.23 -18.09
C ASP A 68 5.86 11.55 -16.81
N GLY A 69 6.26 12.07 -15.65
CA GLY A 69 5.88 11.49 -14.36
C GLY A 69 4.44 11.81 -14.00
N ALA A 70 3.59 10.79 -13.86
CA ALA A 70 2.32 10.96 -13.18
C ALA A 70 2.56 11.48 -11.75
N LEU A 71 1.86 12.55 -11.37
CA LEU A 71 1.91 13.07 -10.01
C LEU A 71 1.34 12.04 -9.04
N PRO A 72 2.08 11.71 -7.95
CA PRO A 72 1.54 10.84 -6.92
C PRO A 72 0.38 11.54 -6.18
N TYR A 73 -0.46 10.75 -5.50
CA TYR A 73 -1.58 11.21 -4.67
C TYR A 73 -2.76 11.87 -5.42
N GLY A 74 -3.00 11.51 -6.67
CA GLY A 74 -4.11 12.05 -7.48
C GLY A 74 -5.45 12.14 -6.73
N ILE A 75 -5.90 11.04 -6.11
CA ILE A 75 -7.16 11.01 -5.33
C ILE A 75 -7.19 12.05 -4.20
N VAL A 76 -6.08 12.25 -3.48
CA VAL A 76 -6.01 13.22 -2.38
C VAL A 76 -6.09 14.64 -2.94
N ILE A 77 -5.36 14.90 -4.03
CA ILE A 77 -5.34 16.20 -4.71
C ILE A 77 -6.74 16.55 -5.23
N THR A 78 -7.40 15.62 -5.94
CA THR A 78 -8.77 15.81 -6.45
C THR A 78 -9.74 16.13 -5.31
N LYS A 79 -9.64 15.44 -4.16
CA LYS A 79 -10.47 15.72 -2.98
C LYS A 79 -10.22 17.12 -2.41
N ILE A 80 -8.98 17.58 -2.37
CA ILE A 80 -8.62 18.93 -1.90
C ILE A 80 -9.19 19.98 -2.85
N ILE A 81 -8.98 19.84 -4.15
CA ILE A 81 -9.50 20.74 -5.19
C ILE A 81 -11.03 20.83 -5.11
N SER A 82 -11.70 19.67 -5.00
CA SER A 82 -13.14 19.59 -4.85
C SER A 82 -13.65 20.28 -3.58
N HIS A 83 -12.95 20.11 -2.45
CA HIS A 83 -13.29 20.78 -1.19
C HIS A 83 -13.26 22.32 -1.31
N PHE A 84 -12.32 22.87 -2.07
CA PHE A 84 -12.21 24.31 -2.31
C PHE A 84 -13.10 24.82 -3.45
N GLY A 85 -13.90 23.97 -4.09
CA GLY A 85 -14.78 24.37 -5.19
C GLY A 85 -14.05 24.81 -6.46
N ILE A 86 -12.78 24.41 -6.63
CA ILE A 86 -12.00 24.72 -7.83
C ILE A 86 -12.50 23.84 -8.97
N VAL A 87 -13.04 24.47 -10.02
CA VAL A 87 -13.55 23.76 -11.20
C VAL A 87 -12.39 23.41 -12.11
N VAL A 88 -12.04 22.11 -12.19
CA VAL A 88 -11.06 21.60 -13.15
C VAL A 88 -11.80 21.15 -14.39
N GLY A 89 -11.67 21.92 -15.49
CA GLY A 89 -12.52 21.82 -16.68
C GLY A 89 -12.45 20.54 -17.51
N ASN A 90 -11.76 19.48 -17.08
CA ASN A 90 -11.60 18.21 -17.81
C ASN A 90 -11.43 16.98 -16.88
N GLU A 91 -11.69 17.12 -15.58
CA GLU A 91 -11.50 16.01 -14.63
C GLU A 91 -12.78 15.18 -14.50
N VAL A 92 -12.72 13.90 -14.86
CA VAL A 92 -13.80 12.94 -14.58
C VAL A 92 -13.54 12.35 -13.20
N PRO A 93 -14.43 12.55 -12.20
CA PRO A 93 -14.26 11.94 -10.88
C PRO A 93 -14.20 10.42 -11.03
N SER A 94 -13.06 9.82 -10.70
CA SER A 94 -12.96 8.37 -10.64
C SER A 94 -13.71 7.88 -9.39
N ARG A 95 -14.75 7.06 -9.61
CA ARG A 95 -15.35 6.27 -8.54
C ARG A 95 -14.39 5.14 -8.17
N THR A 96 -14.40 4.72 -6.91
CA THR A 96 -13.71 3.49 -6.47
C THR A 96 -14.21 2.33 -7.33
N ASP A 97 -13.30 1.72 -8.09
CA ASP A 97 -13.59 0.56 -8.91
C ASP A 97 -13.46 -0.72 -8.08
N VAL A 98 -14.01 -1.84 -8.58
CA VAL A 98 -13.86 -3.17 -7.98
C VAL A 98 -12.37 -3.55 -7.84
N GLY A 99 -11.51 -3.00 -8.70
CA GLY A 99 -10.05 -3.14 -8.63
C GLY A 99 -9.40 -2.43 -7.44
N ASP A 100 -10.01 -1.37 -6.92
CA ASP A 100 -9.54 -0.61 -5.74
C ASP A 100 -9.92 -1.30 -4.42
N ILE A 101 -10.86 -2.25 -4.48
CA ILE A 101 -11.35 -3.00 -3.32
C ILE A 101 -10.49 -4.27 -3.14
N TYR A 102 -10.05 -4.52 -1.90
CA TYR A 102 -9.42 -5.80 -1.55
C TYR A 102 -10.43 -6.95 -1.65
N ASN A 103 -10.47 -7.57 -2.82
CA ASN A 103 -11.28 -8.75 -3.07
C ASN A 103 -10.50 -10.04 -2.71
N ALA A 104 -11.18 -11.18 -2.83
CA ALA A 104 -10.61 -12.49 -2.52
C ALA A 104 -9.36 -12.82 -3.36
N PHE A 105 -9.24 -12.30 -4.58
CA PHE A 105 -8.08 -12.50 -5.44
C PHE A 105 -6.89 -11.67 -4.98
N SER A 106 -7.10 -10.40 -4.61
CA SER A 106 -6.10 -9.53 -4.01
C SER A 106 -5.52 -10.14 -2.73
N LEU A 107 -6.38 -10.65 -1.85
CA LEU A 107 -5.96 -11.32 -0.61
C LEU A 107 -5.15 -12.59 -0.88
N LYS A 108 -5.53 -13.41 -1.87
CA LYS A 108 -4.75 -14.59 -2.29
C LYS A 108 -3.35 -14.22 -2.78
N ARG A 109 -3.20 -13.14 -3.56
CA ARG A 109 -1.89 -12.64 -4.03
C ARG A 109 -1.00 -12.17 -2.90
N ILE A 110 -1.58 -11.62 -1.82
CA ILE A 110 -0.88 -11.18 -0.61
C ILE A 110 -0.64 -12.36 0.35
N GLY A 111 -1.02 -13.57 -0.05
CA GLY A 111 -0.79 -14.82 0.66
C GLY A 111 -1.71 -14.97 1.86
N TRP A 112 -2.99 -14.66 1.69
CA TRP A 112 -4.08 -15.06 2.57
C TRP A 112 -4.84 -16.24 1.97
N LYS A 113 -5.33 -17.13 2.83
CA LYS A 113 -6.16 -18.27 2.47
C LYS A 113 -7.52 -18.12 3.13
N ARG A 114 -8.58 -18.27 2.34
CA ARG A 114 -9.95 -18.39 2.87
C ARG A 114 -10.15 -19.81 3.39
N VAL A 115 -10.55 -19.94 4.65
CA VAL A 115 -10.88 -21.20 5.32
C VAL A 115 -12.33 -21.12 5.79
N HIS A 116 -13.04 -22.24 5.73
CA HIS A 116 -14.39 -22.33 6.27
C HIS A 116 -14.30 -22.86 7.69
N ASP A 117 -14.68 -22.02 8.66
CA ASP A 117 -14.86 -22.40 10.05
C ASP A 117 -16.32 -22.78 10.27
N THR A 118 -16.56 -23.88 10.98
CA THR A 118 -17.89 -24.35 11.32
C THR A 118 -18.65 -23.41 12.26
N ASN A 119 -17.96 -22.57 13.03
CA ASN A 119 -18.57 -21.65 14.00
C ASN A 119 -18.65 -20.19 13.51
N GLU A 120 -17.71 -19.75 12.67
CA GLU A 120 -17.58 -18.34 12.26
C GLU A 120 -17.78 -18.11 10.74
N GLY A 121 -18.09 -19.17 9.99
CA GLY A 121 -18.24 -19.09 8.53
C GLY A 121 -16.89 -18.92 7.83
N PHE A 122 -16.80 -18.05 6.82
CA PHE A 122 -15.56 -17.91 6.06
C PHE A 122 -14.55 -16.97 6.72
N VAL A 123 -13.44 -17.51 7.19
CA VAL A 123 -12.34 -16.79 7.83
C VAL A 123 -11.13 -16.67 6.89
N TRP A 124 -10.42 -15.54 6.94
CA TRP A 124 -9.17 -15.35 6.20
C TRP A 124 -7.98 -15.57 7.12
N LEU A 125 -7.13 -16.54 6.78
CA LEU A 125 -5.92 -16.85 7.54
C LEU A 125 -4.66 -16.55 6.72
N PRO A 126 -3.60 -16.04 7.35
CA PRO A 126 -2.32 -15.84 6.66
C PRO A 126 -1.77 -17.19 6.21
N LYS A 127 -1.32 -17.28 4.95
CA LYS A 127 -0.61 -18.45 4.46
C LYS A 127 0.78 -18.44 5.08
N GLU A 128 0.99 -19.24 6.13
CA GLU A 128 2.32 -19.45 6.71
C GLU A 128 3.25 -20.02 5.63
N GLY A 129 4.15 -19.17 5.14
CA GLY A 129 5.10 -19.47 4.08
C GLY A 129 6.51 -19.16 4.53
N GLY A 130 6.98 -19.85 5.58
CA GLY A 130 8.36 -19.85 6.01
C GLY A 130 8.60 -21.07 6.89
N ARG A 131 9.47 -22.00 6.47
CA ARG A 131 9.98 -23.08 7.31
C ARG A 131 10.31 -22.50 8.68
N ARG A 132 9.60 -22.91 9.74
CA ARG A 132 10.17 -22.86 11.08
C ARG A 132 11.48 -23.66 10.98
N ARG A 133 12.63 -22.98 10.90
CA ARG A 133 13.88 -23.63 11.28
C ARG A 133 13.66 -24.01 12.73
N ARG A 134 13.41 -25.30 12.98
CA ARG A 134 13.61 -25.87 14.30
C ARG A 134 15.01 -25.42 14.72
N ARG A 135 15.11 -24.64 15.78
CA ARG A 135 16.38 -24.49 16.49
C ARG A 135 16.74 -25.91 16.92
N VAL A 136 17.79 -26.45 16.30
CA VAL A 136 18.60 -27.50 16.89
C VAL A 136 19.60 -26.79 17.78
#